data_AF-D4YVU2-F1
#
_entry.id   AF-D4YVU2-F1
#
_cell.length_a   1.000
_cell.length_b   1.000
_cell.length_c   1.000
_cell.angle_alpha   90.00
_cell.angle_beta   90.00
_cell.angle_gamma   90.00
#
_symmetry.space_group_name_H-M   'P 1'
#
loop_
_entity.id
_entity.type
_entity.pdbx_description
1 polymer ?
#
loop_
_entity_poly.entity_id
_entity_poly.type
_entity_poly.pdbx_seq_one_letter_code
_entity_poly.pdbx_strand_id
1 'polypeptide(L)'
;MNNEISITPVPRQDFKRQHDQYELSLNTADLDRMFANFISYIDASQNTVRTYKISLRQWFKYMQKFSIRQPVREDVQAYRQYLSDNGKKPTTIQNYIVAVKRFFSWTEDAGLYPNVAAHVKGAQISRSFKKDYLTSQQARHVLEPRT
;
A
#
# COMPACT_ATOMS: atom_id res chain seq x y z
N MET A 1 22.46 -8.48 22.47
CA MET A 1 21.07 -8.76 22.87
C MET A 1 20.20 -8.50 21.66
N ASN A 2 19.97 -9.53 20.85
CA ASN A 2 19.23 -9.41 19.59
C ASN A 2 17.75 -9.67 19.92
N ASN A 3 16.93 -8.63 19.94
CA ASN A 3 15.49 -8.78 20.05
C ASN A 3 14.95 -9.35 18.72
N GLU A 4 14.80 -10.66 18.67
CA GLU A 4 13.98 -11.33 17.67
C GLU A 4 12.53 -10.89 17.88
N ILE A 5 12.07 -9.96 17.05
CA ILE A 5 10.65 -9.59 16.99
C ILE A 5 9.93 -10.78 16.35
N SER A 6 9.39 -11.68 17.17
CA SER A 6 8.47 -12.73 16.72
C SER A 6 7.23 -12.07 16.13
N ILE A 7 7.20 -11.92 14.81
CA ILE A 7 5.97 -11.57 14.08
C ILE A 7 5.14 -12.85 14.01
N THR A 8 4.39 -13.13 15.08
CA THR A 8 3.42 -14.22 15.07
C THR A 8 2.36 -13.90 14.01
N PRO A 9 2.09 -14.82 13.04
CA PRO A 9 0.97 -14.62 12.13
C PRO A 9 -0.32 -14.55 12.94
N VAL A 10 -1.09 -13.49 12.74
CA VAL A 10 -2.41 -13.34 13.36
C VAL A 10 -3.26 -14.55 12.96
N PRO A 11 -3.89 -15.27 13.91
CA PRO A 11 -4.71 -16.43 13.59
C PRO A 11 -5.84 -16.01 12.65
N ARG A 12 -5.91 -16.66 11.48
CA ARG A 12 -7.02 -16.49 10.53
C ARG A 12 -8.30 -16.93 11.21
N GLN A 13 -9.22 -15.98 11.45
CA GLN A 13 -10.56 -16.33 11.87
C GLN A 13 -11.28 -16.98 10.66
N ASP A 14 -11.69 -18.24 10.81
CA ASP A 14 -12.42 -19.01 9.79
C ASP A 14 -13.84 -18.43 9.58
N PHE A 15 -13.93 -17.29 8.91
CA PHE A 15 -15.19 -16.82 8.34
C PHE A 15 -15.50 -17.67 7.10
N LYS A 16 -16.67 -18.31 7.09
CA LYS A 16 -17.16 -19.23 6.03
C LYS A 16 -16.77 -18.75 4.62
N ARG A 17 -16.00 -19.58 3.92
CA ARG A 17 -15.45 -19.33 2.58
C ARG A 17 -16.56 -19.26 1.53
N GLN A 18 -16.75 -18.09 0.92
CA GLN A 18 -17.57 -17.91 -0.29
C GLN A 18 -16.71 -17.60 -1.54
N HIS A 19 -15.39 -17.55 -1.42
CA HIS A 19 -14.48 -17.07 -2.47
C HIS A 19 -13.43 -18.10 -2.92
N ASP A 20 -13.69 -19.40 -2.71
CA ASP A 20 -12.77 -20.49 -3.08
C ASP A 20 -12.44 -20.55 -4.59
N GLN A 21 -13.16 -19.78 -5.43
CA GLN A 21 -12.95 -19.70 -6.88
C GLN A 21 -11.99 -18.58 -7.33
N TYR A 22 -11.56 -17.68 -6.44
CA TYR A 22 -10.72 -16.54 -6.82
C TYR A 22 -9.28 -16.75 -6.32
N GLU A 23 -8.33 -16.93 -7.24
CA GLU A 23 -6.90 -16.93 -6.94
C GLU A 23 -6.20 -15.82 -7.72
N LEU A 24 -5.46 -14.97 -7.00
CA LEU A 24 -4.57 -14.00 -7.63
C LEU A 24 -3.26 -14.70 -7.97
N SER A 25 -2.96 -14.80 -9.26
CA SER A 25 -1.64 -15.25 -9.69
C SER A 25 -0.58 -14.21 -9.31
N LEU A 26 0.41 -14.64 -8.53
CA LEU A 26 1.51 -13.79 -8.06
C LEU A 26 2.79 -13.94 -8.89
N ASN A 27 2.72 -14.58 -10.06
CA ASN A 27 3.85 -14.65 -10.96
C ASN A 27 4.07 -13.29 -11.64
N THR A 28 5.31 -13.02 -12.07
CA THR A 28 5.70 -11.70 -12.59
C THR A 28 4.90 -11.29 -13.83
N ALA A 29 4.64 -12.22 -14.75
CA ALA A 29 3.97 -11.94 -16.01
C ALA A 29 2.50 -11.54 -15.80
N ASP A 30 1.79 -12.26 -14.94
CA ASP A 30 0.39 -11.97 -14.61
C ASP A 30 0.27 -10.65 -13.85
N LEU A 31 1.17 -10.39 -12.90
CA LEU A 31 1.22 -9.11 -12.19
C LEU A 31 1.45 -7.95 -13.17
N ASP A 32 2.41 -8.07 -14.09
CA ASP A 32 2.70 -7.02 -15.09
C ASP A 32 1.50 -6.77 -16.01
N ARG A 33 0.78 -7.82 -16.41
CA ARG A 33 -0.47 -7.70 -17.19
C ARG A 33 -1.57 -7.01 -16.38
N MET A 34 -1.78 -7.43 -15.13
CA MET A 34 -2.76 -6.80 -14.25
C MET A 34 -2.44 -5.32 -14.01
N PHE A 35 -1.15 -4.98 -13.84
CA PHE A 35 -0.70 -3.60 -13.75
C PHE A 35 -1.01 -2.82 -15.02
N ALA A 36 -0.71 -3.35 -16.21
CA ALA A 36 -1.00 -2.66 -17.46
C ALA A 36 -2.50 -2.32 -17.58
N ASN A 37 -3.37 -3.27 -17.27
CA ASN A 37 -4.82 -3.05 -17.28
C ASN A 37 -5.26 -2.05 -16.22
N PHE A 38 -4.72 -2.15 -15.00
CA PHE A 38 -4.99 -1.20 -13.92
C PHE A 38 -4.58 0.23 -14.28
N ILE A 39 -3.41 0.41 -14.90
CA ILE A 39 -2.94 1.74 -15.33
C ILE A 39 -3.85 2.31 -16.44
N SER A 40 -4.28 1.47 -17.38
CA SER A 40 -5.25 1.88 -18.41
C SER A 40 -6.62 2.25 -17.82
N TYR A 41 -7.00 1.66 -16.69
CA TYR A 41 -8.30 1.91 -16.03
C TYR A 41 -8.32 3.21 -15.24
N ILE A 42 -7.26 3.51 -14.47
CA ILE A 42 -7.28 4.63 -13.53
C ILE A 42 -7.04 6.01 -14.14
N ASP A 43 -6.71 6.09 -15.44
CA ASP A 43 -6.41 7.31 -16.20
C ASP A 43 -5.59 8.35 -15.39
N ALA A 44 -4.51 7.86 -14.76
CA ALA A 44 -3.75 8.63 -13.78
C ALA A 44 -2.48 9.23 -14.36
N SER A 45 -2.03 10.35 -13.78
CA SER A 45 -0.75 10.97 -14.16
C SER A 45 0.43 10.00 -14.04
N GLN A 46 1.49 10.18 -14.83
CA GLN A 46 2.69 9.35 -14.77
C GLN A 46 3.30 9.25 -13.34
N ASN A 47 3.20 10.33 -12.57
CA ASN A 47 3.63 10.34 -11.16
C ASN A 47 2.77 9.42 -10.29
N THR A 48 1.44 9.49 -10.45
CA THR A 48 0.50 8.61 -9.74
C THR A 48 0.74 7.14 -10.11
N VAL A 49 0.93 6.85 -11.40
CA VAL A 49 1.27 5.52 -11.91
C VAL A 49 2.54 4.98 -11.25
N ARG A 50 3.62 5.78 -11.23
CA ARG A 50 4.88 5.41 -10.60
C ARG A 50 4.70 5.12 -9.10
N THR A 51 3.98 5.99 -8.39
CA THR A 51 3.70 5.79 -6.96
C THR A 51 2.91 4.51 -6.71
N TYR A 52 1.89 4.22 -7.51
CA TYR A 52 1.07 3.02 -7.37
C TYR A 52 1.89 1.75 -7.68
N LYS A 53 2.71 1.77 -8.74
CA LYS A 53 3.61 0.66 -9.07
C LYS A 53 4.56 0.33 -7.92
N ILE A 54 5.20 1.35 -7.33
CA ILE A 54 6.10 1.15 -6.17
C ILE A 54 5.33 0.60 -4.97
N SER A 55 4.16 1.15 -4.69
CA SER A 55 3.32 0.78 -3.54
C SER A 55 2.82 -0.67 -3.65
N LEU A 56 2.27 -1.05 -4.80
CA LEU A 56 1.74 -2.39 -5.05
C LEU A 56 2.85 -3.45 -5.11
N ARG A 57 4.04 -3.12 -5.64
CA ARG A 57 5.21 -4.02 -5.52
C ARG A 57 5.56 -4.33 -4.07
N GLN A 58 5.44 -3.36 -3.17
CA GLN A 58 5.69 -3.61 -1.74
C GLN A 58 4.62 -4.49 -1.11
N TRP A 59 3.37 -4.39 -1.56
CA TRP A 59 2.30 -5.30 -1.17
C TRP A 59 2.56 -6.72 -1.66
N PHE A 60 2.89 -6.92 -2.94
CA PHE A 60 3.19 -8.25 -3.47
C PHE A 60 4.42 -8.89 -2.82
N LYS A 61 5.45 -8.08 -2.50
CA LYS A 61 6.61 -8.56 -1.73
C LYS A 61 6.20 -9.07 -0.35
N TYR A 62 5.27 -8.39 0.32
CA TYR A 62 4.72 -8.84 1.59
C TYR A 62 3.95 -10.17 1.42
N MET A 63 3.06 -10.25 0.42
CA MET A 63 2.32 -11.49 0.14
C MET A 63 3.25 -12.67 -0.12
N GLN A 64 4.30 -12.48 -0.94
CA GLN A 64 5.31 -13.52 -1.20
C GLN A 64 6.05 -13.93 0.08
N LYS A 65 6.46 -12.96 0.92
CA LYS A 65 7.17 -13.22 2.18
C LYS A 65 6.34 -14.09 3.14
N PHE A 66 5.02 -13.88 3.19
CA PHE A 66 4.12 -14.60 4.07
C PHE A 66 3.35 -15.73 3.35
N SER A 67 3.72 -16.05 2.11
CA SER A 67 3.07 -17.06 1.25
C SER A 67 1.53 -16.90 1.16
N ILE A 68 1.06 -15.66 1.13
CA ILE A 68 -0.36 -15.31 1.04
C ILE A 68 -0.77 -15.38 -0.43
N ARG A 69 -1.65 -16.31 -0.79
CA ARG A 69 -2.17 -16.47 -2.17
C ARG A 69 -3.58 -15.92 -2.35
N GLN A 70 -4.40 -16.00 -1.30
CA GLN A 70 -5.77 -15.50 -1.27
C GLN A 70 -5.85 -14.41 -0.19
N PRO A 71 -5.52 -13.16 -0.54
CA PRO A 71 -5.49 -12.08 0.44
C PRO A 71 -6.90 -11.81 0.95
N VAL A 72 -7.06 -11.84 2.27
CA VAL A 72 -8.30 -11.44 2.94
C VAL A 72 -8.16 -10.06 3.58
N ARG A 73 -9.26 -9.55 4.13
CA ARG A 73 -9.29 -8.24 4.78
C ARG A 73 -8.28 -8.14 5.93
N GLU A 74 -8.07 -9.23 6.65
CA GLU A 74 -7.14 -9.35 7.77
C GLU A 74 -5.69 -9.21 7.31
N ASP A 75 -5.35 -9.71 6.12
CA ASP A 75 -4.00 -9.59 5.56
C ASP A 75 -3.64 -8.15 5.22
N VAL A 76 -4.62 -7.37 4.73
CA VAL A 76 -4.41 -5.93 4.47
C VAL A 76 -4.19 -5.16 5.77
N GLN A 77 -4.88 -5.54 6.86
CA GLN A 77 -4.67 -4.97 8.19
C GLN A 77 -3.32 -5.37 8.78
N ALA A 78 -2.95 -6.65 8.65
CA ALA A 78 -1.67 -7.18 9.09
C ALA A 78 -0.51 -6.52 8.34
N TYR A 79 -0.67 -6.23 7.05
CA TYR A 79 0.30 -5.47 6.27
C TYR A 79 0.46 -4.04 6.75
N ARG A 80 -0.64 -3.35 7.07
CA ARG A 80 -0.58 -2.01 7.66
C ARG A 80 0.23 -2.02 8.96
N GLN A 81 -0.04 -3.01 9.83
CA GLN A 81 0.70 -3.17 11.09
C GLN A 81 2.17 -3.49 10.84
N TYR A 82 2.46 -4.44 9.95
CA TYR A 82 3.81 -4.78 9.51
C TYR A 82 4.60 -3.56 9.05
N LEU A 83 4.02 -2.67 8.24
CA LEU A 83 4.72 -1.45 7.82
C LEU A 83 5.02 -0.50 8.98
N SER A 84 4.11 -0.41 9.95
CA SER A 84 4.30 0.39 11.17
C SER A 84 5.44 -0.17 12.02
N ASP A 85 5.45 -1.49 12.24
CA ASP A 85 6.47 -2.18 13.03
C ASP A 85 7.85 -2.11 12.38
N ASN A 86 7.89 -2.05 11.04
CA ASN A 86 9.11 -1.82 10.26
C ASN A 86 9.51 -0.33 10.18
N GLY A 87 8.91 0.54 11.00
CA GLY A 87 9.29 1.95 11.13
C GLY A 87 8.96 2.84 9.93
N LYS A 88 8.00 2.46 9.08
CA LYS A 88 7.59 3.31 7.95
C LYS A 88 6.82 4.54 8.44
N LYS A 89 7.04 5.67 7.77
CA LYS A 89 6.31 6.92 8.08
C LYS A 89 4.81 6.73 7.84
N PRO A 90 3.91 7.29 8.67
CA PRO A 90 2.47 7.16 8.50
C PRO A 90 1.97 7.56 7.09
N THR A 91 2.58 8.59 6.48
CA THR A 91 2.28 9.02 5.12
C THR A 91 2.61 7.95 4.07
N THR A 92 3.74 7.26 4.23
CA THR A 92 4.13 6.14 3.35
C THR A 92 3.19 4.96 3.52
N ILE A 93 2.84 4.63 4.77
CA ILE A 93 1.88 3.55 5.07
C ILE A 93 0.54 3.87 4.41
N GLN A 94 0.04 5.10 4.58
CA GLN A 94 -1.20 5.53 3.94
C GLN A 94 -1.15 5.41 2.42
N ASN A 95 -0.08 5.87 1.77
CA ASN A 95 0.08 5.76 0.33
C ASN A 95 0.02 4.30 -0.14
N TYR A 96 0.67 3.40 0.60
CA TYR A 96 0.65 1.97 0.29
C TYR A 96 -0.74 1.39 0.41
N ILE A 97 -1.44 1.67 1.52
CA ILE A 97 -2.80 1.17 1.73
C ILE A 97 -3.79 1.74 0.71
N VAL A 98 -3.68 3.02 0.33
CA VAL A 98 -4.53 3.62 -0.71
C VAL A 98 -4.33 2.94 -2.06
N ALA A 99 -3.09 2.66 -2.44
CA ALA A 99 -2.80 1.95 -3.68
C ALA A 99 -3.41 0.53 -3.67
N VAL A 100 -3.28 -0.20 -2.56
CA VAL A 100 -3.88 -1.53 -2.37
C VAL A 100 -5.41 -1.45 -2.45
N LYS A 101 -6.04 -0.46 -1.81
CA LYS A 101 -7.49 -0.24 -1.90
C LYS A 101 -7.95 0.03 -3.33
N ARG A 102 -7.20 0.83 -4.10
CA ARG A 102 -7.56 1.09 -5.49
C ARG A 102 -7.35 -0.10 -6.40
N PHE A 103 -6.31 -0.90 -6.16
CA PHE A 103 -6.12 -2.15 -6.88
C PHE A 103 -7.30 -3.10 -6.66
N PHE A 104 -7.70 -3.36 -5.41
CA PHE A 104 -8.80 -4.28 -5.11
C PHE A 104 -10.19 -3.75 -5.53
N SER A 105 -10.36 -2.43 -5.58
CA SER A 105 -11.54 -1.81 -6.20
C SER A 105 -11.60 -2.14 -7.70
N TRP A 106 -10.48 -1.98 -8.41
CA TRP A 106 -10.40 -2.30 -9.83
C TRP A 106 -10.55 -3.81 -10.10
N THR A 107 -9.99 -4.68 -9.26
CA THR A 107 -10.15 -6.14 -9.46
C THR A 107 -11.60 -6.58 -9.32
N GLU A 108 -12.38 -5.92 -8.46
CA GLU A 108 -13.81 -6.17 -8.30
C GLU A 108 -14.58 -5.68 -9.52
N ASP A 109 -14.32 -4.45 -9.98
CA ASP A 109 -14.91 -3.88 -11.20
C ASP A 109 -14.60 -4.75 -12.44
N ALA A 110 -13.39 -5.32 -12.51
CA ALA A 110 -12.95 -6.20 -13.57
C ALA A 110 -13.44 -7.66 -13.43
N GLY A 111 -14.15 -7.99 -12.33
CA GLY A 111 -14.65 -9.35 -12.05
C GLY A 111 -13.55 -10.38 -11.72
N LEU A 112 -12.34 -9.93 -11.39
CA LEU A 112 -11.16 -10.77 -11.15
C LEU A 112 -11.03 -11.22 -9.70
N TYR A 113 -11.27 -10.31 -8.75
CA TYR A 113 -11.10 -10.59 -7.32
C TYR A 113 -11.96 -9.62 -6.50
N PRO A 114 -12.65 -10.08 -5.43
CA PRO A 114 -13.49 -9.22 -4.60
C PRO A 114 -12.67 -8.13 -3.89
N ASN A 115 -13.33 -7.01 -3.56
CA ASN A 115 -12.63 -5.90 -2.92
C ASN A 115 -12.41 -6.13 -1.42
N VAL A 116 -11.37 -6.91 -1.09
CA VAL A 116 -11.00 -7.23 0.30
C VAL A 116 -10.47 -6.02 1.10
N ALA A 117 -10.24 -4.89 0.43
CA ALA A 117 -9.70 -3.68 1.03
C ALA A 117 -10.75 -2.56 1.26
N ALA A 118 -12.01 -2.75 0.82
CA ALA A 118 -13.07 -1.74 0.87
C ALA A 118 -13.21 -1.06 2.25
N HIS A 119 -13.28 -1.87 3.31
CA HIS A 119 -13.51 -1.42 4.70
C HIS A 119 -12.25 -1.47 5.57
N VAL A 120 -11.06 -1.45 4.97
CA VAL A 120 -9.80 -1.36 5.72
C VAL A 120 -9.47 0.11 5.97
N LYS A 121 -9.23 0.45 7.25
CA LYS A 121 -8.79 1.78 7.68
C LYS A 121 -7.33 1.98 7.27
N GLY A 122 -7.03 3.13 6.67
CA GLY A 122 -5.64 3.56 6.42
C GLY A 122 -4.85 3.82 7.71
N ALA A 123 -3.63 4.34 7.58
CA ALA A 123 -2.86 4.82 8.71
C ALA A 123 -3.45 6.13 9.25
N GLN A 124 -3.54 6.27 10.57
CA GLN A 124 -3.88 7.55 11.19
C GLN A 124 -2.71 8.52 10.97
N ILE A 125 -2.90 9.50 10.09
CA ILE A 125 -1.93 10.58 9.89
C ILE A 125 -2.33 11.71 10.84
N SER A 126 -1.49 12.02 11.83
CA SER A 126 -1.62 13.29 12.54
C SER A 126 -1.33 14.43 11.57
N ARG A 127 -2.26 15.38 11.47
CA ARG A 127 -2.21 16.51 10.51
C ARG A 127 -1.15 17.57 10.88
N SER A 128 -0.09 17.19 11.60
CA SER A 128 1.04 18.08 11.85
C SER A 128 1.92 18.11 10.61
N PHE A 129 1.87 19.23 9.89
CA PHE A 129 2.79 19.52 8.80
C PHE A 129 4.23 19.47 9.34
N LYS A 130 4.97 18.41 9.05
CA LYS A 130 6.40 18.24 9.41
C LYS A 130 7.36 18.80 8.34
N LYS A 131 6.89 19.77 7.55
CA LYS A 131 7.80 20.63 6.78
C LYS A 131 7.73 21.96 7.52
N ASP A 132 8.82 22.35 8.18
CA ASP A 132 8.96 23.73 8.65
C ASP A 132 8.60 24.63 7.48
N TYR A 133 7.55 25.43 7.65
CA TYR A 133 7.23 26.46 6.68
C TYR A 133 8.44 27.40 6.67
N LEU A 134 9.01 27.68 5.49
CA LEU A 134 10.05 28.71 5.37
C LEU A 134 9.45 30.00 5.93
N THR A 135 10.00 30.47 7.04
CA THR A 135 9.57 31.76 7.60
C THR A 135 10.01 32.86 6.65
N SER A 136 9.30 33.99 6.62
CA SER A 136 9.63 35.11 5.73
C SER A 136 11.08 35.60 5.88
N GLN A 137 11.73 35.33 7.02
CA GLN A 137 13.15 35.54 7.25
C GLN A 137 14.06 34.61 6.42
N GLN A 138 13.73 33.33 6.29
CA GLN A 138 14.52 32.37 5.50
C GLN A 138 14.40 32.62 3.99
N ALA A 139 13.26 33.15 3.53
CA ALA A 139 13.08 33.55 2.13
C ALA A 139 13.98 34.74 1.73
N ARG A 140 14.27 35.67 2.65
CA ARG A 140 15.17 36.81 2.39
C ARG A 140 16.61 36.38 2.13
N HIS A 141 17.12 35.37 2.86
CA HIS A 141 18.48 34.84 2.65
C HIS A 141 18.71 34.17 1.29
N VAL A 142 17.65 33.76 0.58
CA VAL A 142 17.74 33.16 -0.76
C VAL A 142 17.72 34.22 -1.86
N LEU A 143 17.23 35.44 -1.56
CA LEU A 143 17.07 36.53 -2.52
C LEU A 143 18.21 37.57 -2.48
N GLU A 144 19.17 37.45 -1.56
CA GLU A 144 20.33 38.34 -1.53
C GLU A 144 21.42 37.82 -2.48
N PRO A 145 21.81 38.59 -3.52
CA PRO A 145 22.97 38.25 -4.33
C PRO A 145 24.22 38.36 -3.46
N ARG A 146 25.04 37.30 -3.43
CA ARG A 146 26.41 37.37 -2.90
C ARG A 146 27.15 38.47 -3.67
N THR A 147 27.46 39.57 -3.01
CA THR A 147 28.47 40.54 -3.44
C THR A 147 29.77 40.24 -2.73
#